data_AF-X1MZ37-F1
#
_entry.id   AF-X1MZ37-F1
#
_cell.length_a   1.000
_cell.length_b   1.000
_cell.length_c   1.000
_cell.angle_alpha   90.00
_cell.angle_beta   90.00
_cell.angle_gamma   90.00
#
_symmetry.space_group_name_H-M   'P 1'
#
loop_
_entity.id
_entity.type
_entity.pdbx_description
1 polymer ?
#
loop_
_entity_poly.entity_id
_entity_poly.type
_entity_poly.pdbx_seq_one_letter_code
_entity_poly.pdbx_strand_id
1 'polypeptide(L)'
;MIKQVILFLEGKQERVVQELESKMNKAAKALDFERAAMLRDQIQAVDRVVEGQRIAATVKGEQDVIAFAGDKDQACVQVFFIRSGKLIGRESFLLQGTRYEEPSQIMTSFIKQFYASSPHIPPLLLLQHPVEDMAMIQNWLQGKRGGKVNIQVPRRGNKKQLVNIVAENAQQGLEQLKIKQLASPTALSAALEEIKRELQLPRLPSRIEGYDISDIRGMAAVGSMVVFDQGKPKPAHYRRFRIKTVSAANDYAMLEEVLRR
;
A
#
# COMPACT_ATOMS: atom_id res chain seq x y z
N MET A 1 -9.78 13.00 25.09
CA MET A 1 -8.94 12.47 24.00
C MET A 1 -7.46 12.77 24.19
N ILE A 2 -7.02 14.03 24.35
CA ILE A 2 -5.58 14.40 24.42
C ILE A 2 -4.80 13.62 25.49
N LYS A 3 -5.32 13.47 26.71
CA LYS A 3 -4.66 12.68 27.78
C LYS A 3 -4.49 11.19 27.43
N GLN A 4 -5.44 10.59 26.72
CA GLN A 4 -5.37 9.17 26.34
C GLN A 4 -4.35 8.96 25.20
N VAL A 5 -4.21 9.92 24.29
CA VAL A 5 -3.16 9.92 23.26
C VAL A 5 -1.77 10.05 23.88
N ILE A 6 -1.61 10.93 24.88
CA ILE A 6 -0.34 11.08 25.61
C ILE A 6 0.02 9.80 26.36
N LEU A 7 -0.92 9.21 27.11
CA LEU A 7 -0.70 7.95 27.82
C LEU A 7 -0.36 6.78 26.88
N PHE A 8 -0.95 6.76 25.68
CA PHE A 8 -0.64 5.77 24.66
C PHE A 8 0.80 5.92 24.13
N LEU A 9 1.23 7.16 23.85
CA LEU A 9 2.59 7.46 23.40
C LEU A 9 3.66 7.25 24.48
N GLU A 10 3.27 7.35 25.76
CA GLU A 10 4.12 7.05 26.92
C GLU A 10 4.23 5.54 27.24
N GLY A 11 3.59 4.66 26.45
CA GLY A 11 3.65 3.21 26.66
C GLY A 11 2.71 2.67 27.73
N LYS A 12 1.76 3.48 28.25
CA LYS A 12 0.74 3.04 29.23
C LYS A 12 -0.51 2.51 28.52
N GLN A 13 -0.29 1.65 27.53
CA GLN A 13 -1.31 1.16 26.60
C GLN A 13 -2.42 0.36 27.31
N GLU A 14 -2.04 -0.46 28.31
CA GLU A 14 -2.98 -1.26 29.12
C GLU A 14 -3.98 -0.39 29.91
N ARG A 15 -3.56 0.77 30.41
CA ARG A 15 -4.47 1.70 31.11
C ARG A 15 -5.50 2.32 30.17
N VAL A 16 -5.12 2.57 28.92
CA VAL A 16 -6.03 3.14 27.92
C VAL A 16 -7.11 2.11 27.54
N VAL A 17 -6.73 0.85 27.36
CA VAL A 17 -7.67 -0.25 27.08
C VAL A 17 -8.65 -0.43 28.25
N GLN A 18 -8.16 -0.51 29.49
CA GLN A 18 -9.02 -0.65 30.67
C GLN A 18 -10.03 0.50 30.83
N GLU A 19 -9.63 1.73 30.53
CA GLU A 19 -10.55 2.87 30.55
C GLU A 19 -11.63 2.77 29.46
N LEU A 20 -11.27 2.33 28.26
CA LEU A 20 -12.22 2.16 27.16
C LEU A 20 -13.19 1.01 27.45
N GLU A 21 -12.71 -0.12 28.00
CA GLU A 21 -13.56 -1.23 28.44
C GLU A 21 -14.56 -0.80 29.52
N SER A 22 -14.11 -0.02 30.51
CA SER A 22 -14.99 0.52 31.54
C SER A 22 -16.09 1.40 30.94
N LYS A 23 -15.74 2.26 29.98
CA LYS A 23 -16.72 3.13 29.28
C LYS A 23 -17.68 2.31 28.42
N MET A 24 -17.19 1.29 27.72
CA MET A 24 -18.00 0.40 26.89
C MET A 24 -19.03 -0.34 27.75
N ASN A 25 -18.59 -0.92 28.86
CA ASN A 25 -19.46 -1.63 29.80
C ASN A 25 -20.52 -0.72 30.43
N LYS A 26 -20.19 0.55 30.71
CA LYS A 26 -21.17 1.54 31.19
C LYS A 26 -22.21 1.88 30.12
N ALA A 27 -21.80 2.07 28.86
CA ALA A 27 -22.71 2.33 27.74
C ALA A 27 -23.65 1.13 27.50
N ALA A 28 -23.11 -0.10 27.52
CA ALA A 28 -23.91 -1.32 27.40
C ALA A 28 -24.93 -1.47 28.54
N LYS A 29 -24.54 -1.18 29.79
CA LYS A 29 -25.46 -1.17 30.95
C LYS A 29 -26.54 -0.10 30.84
N ALA A 30 -26.26 1.01 30.17
CA ALA A 30 -27.22 2.08 29.90
C ALA A 30 -28.07 1.82 28.65
N LEU A 31 -27.95 0.64 28.01
CA LEU A 31 -28.63 0.26 26.77
C LEU A 31 -28.27 1.14 25.56
N ASP A 32 -27.15 1.86 25.63
CA ASP A 32 -26.58 2.65 24.53
C ASP A 32 -25.64 1.77 23.68
N PHE A 33 -26.25 0.92 22.86
CA PHE A 33 -25.54 -0.11 22.10
C PHE A 33 -24.68 0.46 20.96
N GLU A 34 -25.08 1.58 20.35
CA GLU A 34 -24.27 2.25 19.31
C GLU A 34 -22.96 2.74 19.91
N ARG A 35 -23.02 3.41 21.06
CA ARG A 35 -21.82 3.90 21.75
C ARG A 35 -20.95 2.76 22.26
N ALA A 36 -21.55 1.67 22.75
CA ALA A 36 -20.82 0.48 23.15
C ALA A 36 -20.10 -0.17 21.95
N ALA A 37 -20.74 -0.27 20.79
CA ALA A 37 -20.11 -0.75 19.56
C ALA A 37 -18.93 0.15 19.13
N MET A 38 -19.09 1.48 19.12
CA MET A 38 -17.98 2.39 18.81
C MET A 38 -16.79 2.22 19.76
N LEU A 39 -17.04 2.07 21.06
CA LEU A 39 -15.99 1.88 22.07
C LEU A 39 -15.31 0.50 21.93
N ARG A 40 -16.06 -0.54 21.62
CA ARG A 40 -15.54 -1.88 21.29
C ARG A 40 -14.58 -1.81 20.11
N ASP A 41 -14.98 -1.13 19.05
CA ASP A 41 -14.18 -1.02 17.82
C ASP A 41 -12.90 -0.18 18.09
N GLN A 42 -12.97 0.82 18.98
CA GLN A 42 -11.79 1.55 19.46
C GLN A 42 -10.83 0.67 20.27
N ILE A 43 -11.35 -0.19 21.17
CA ILE A 43 -10.53 -1.15 21.93
C ILE A 43 -9.80 -2.09 20.96
N GLN A 44 -10.53 -2.68 20.01
CA GLN A 44 -9.92 -3.56 19.01
C GLN A 44 -8.85 -2.86 18.18
N ALA A 45 -9.05 -1.58 17.82
CA ALA A 45 -8.03 -0.81 17.12
C ALA A 45 -6.75 -0.62 17.95
N VAL A 46 -6.90 -0.32 19.25
CA VAL A 46 -5.77 -0.18 20.19
C VAL A 46 -5.03 -1.52 20.34
N ASP A 47 -5.77 -2.60 20.58
CA ASP A 47 -5.20 -3.95 20.77
C ASP A 47 -4.41 -4.40 19.54
N ARG A 48 -4.89 -4.15 18.32
CA ARG A 48 -4.15 -4.48 17.09
C ARG A 48 -2.82 -3.73 16.98
N VAL A 49 -2.76 -2.47 17.42
CA VAL A 49 -1.51 -1.69 17.42
C VAL A 49 -0.53 -2.22 18.47
N VAL A 50 -1.03 -2.55 19.67
CA VAL A 50 -0.24 -3.15 20.75
C VAL A 50 0.29 -4.52 20.33
N GLU A 51 -0.54 -5.35 19.73
CA GLU A 51 -0.16 -6.67 19.23
C GLU A 51 0.91 -6.57 18.13
N GLY A 52 0.76 -5.63 17.20
CA GLY A 52 1.79 -5.34 16.19
C GLY A 52 3.14 -4.94 16.79
N GLN A 53 3.13 -4.11 17.84
CA GLN A 53 4.34 -3.72 18.58
C GLN A 53 4.96 -4.89 19.34
N ARG A 54 4.15 -5.71 20.03
CA ARG A 54 4.62 -6.91 20.76
C ARG A 54 5.21 -7.94 19.81
N ILE A 55 4.53 -8.23 18.70
CA ILE A 55 5.03 -9.19 17.71
C ILE A 55 6.31 -8.66 17.04
N ALA A 56 6.39 -7.37 16.71
CA ALA A 56 7.64 -6.77 16.21
C ALA A 56 8.80 -6.95 17.20
N ALA A 57 8.55 -6.81 18.51
CA ALA A 57 9.55 -7.03 19.57
C ALA A 57 10.04 -8.48 19.66
N THR A 58 9.23 -9.46 19.22
CA THR A 58 9.67 -10.86 19.16
C THR A 58 10.56 -11.17 17.96
N VAL A 59 10.59 -10.30 16.93
CA VAL A 59 11.40 -10.54 15.73
C VAL A 59 12.69 -9.73 15.80
N LYS A 60 13.82 -10.44 15.98
CA LYS A 60 15.15 -9.84 16.05
C LYS A 60 15.61 -9.36 14.67
N GLY A 61 16.30 -8.22 14.65
CA GLY A 61 16.99 -7.70 13.47
C GLY A 61 16.24 -6.58 12.75
N GLU A 62 16.73 -6.27 11.55
CA GLU A 62 16.14 -5.29 10.64
C GLU A 62 15.38 -6.01 9.53
N GLN A 63 14.13 -5.63 9.31
CA GLN A 63 13.31 -6.21 8.27
C GLN A 63 12.22 -5.26 7.83
N ASP A 64 11.82 -5.39 6.56
CA ASP A 64 10.61 -4.77 6.06
C ASP A 64 9.57 -5.86 5.86
N VAL A 65 8.33 -5.57 6.27
CA VAL A 65 7.20 -6.48 6.13
C VAL A 65 6.21 -5.87 5.17
N ILE A 66 5.91 -6.60 4.10
CA ILE A 66 5.15 -6.09 2.96
C ILE A 66 3.97 -7.01 2.72
N ALA A 67 2.77 -6.43 2.73
CA ALA A 67 1.53 -7.09 2.38
C ALA A 67 0.62 -6.12 1.65
N PHE A 68 -0.36 -6.65 0.93
CA PHE A 68 -1.34 -5.84 0.25
C PHE A 68 -2.74 -6.44 0.36
N ALA A 69 -3.73 -5.59 0.11
CA ALA A 69 -5.12 -5.99 -0.08
C ALA A 69 -5.58 -5.47 -1.43
N GLY A 70 -6.15 -6.34 -2.25
CA GLY A 70 -6.69 -6.00 -3.56
C GLY A 70 -8.21 -5.85 -3.54
N ASP A 71 -8.75 -4.91 -4.31
CA ASP A 71 -10.15 -4.88 -4.72
C ASP A 71 -10.25 -4.49 -6.18
N LYS A 72 -10.80 -5.40 -6.98
CA LYS A 72 -10.93 -5.28 -8.43
C LYS A 72 -9.59 -4.94 -9.09
N ASP A 73 -9.31 -3.66 -9.29
CA ASP A 73 -8.15 -3.17 -10.04
C ASP A 73 -7.23 -2.26 -9.23
N GLN A 74 -7.50 -2.16 -7.93
CA GLN A 74 -6.67 -1.41 -7.01
C GLN A 74 -6.11 -2.38 -5.98
N ALA A 75 -4.86 -2.16 -5.59
CA ALA A 75 -4.28 -2.81 -4.43
C ALA A 75 -3.70 -1.76 -3.50
N CYS A 76 -4.10 -1.80 -2.24
CA CYS A 76 -3.47 -1.04 -1.18
C CYS A 76 -2.31 -1.89 -0.66
N VAL A 77 -1.07 -1.43 -0.84
CA VAL A 77 0.13 -2.07 -0.30
C VAL A 77 0.53 -1.36 0.98
N GLN A 78 0.87 -2.12 2.00
CA GLN A 78 1.37 -1.62 3.27
C GLN A 78 2.78 -2.15 3.52
N VAL A 79 3.68 -1.25 3.90
CA VAL A 79 5.06 -1.55 4.28
C VAL A 79 5.26 -1.18 5.74
N PHE A 80 5.71 -2.12 6.55
CA PHE A 80 6.12 -1.89 7.95
C PHE A 80 7.64 -1.97 8.03
N PHE A 81 8.27 -0.91 8.55
CA PHE A 81 9.71 -0.84 8.75
C PHE A 81 10.05 -1.24 10.18
N ILE A 82 10.73 -2.37 10.34
CA ILE A 82 11.15 -2.86 11.65
C ILE A 82 12.66 -2.79 11.76
N ARG A 83 13.14 -2.08 12.77
CA ARG A 83 14.57 -1.95 13.08
C ARG A 83 14.79 -2.24 14.55
N SER A 84 15.81 -3.04 14.87
CA SER A 84 16.12 -3.44 16.24
C SER A 84 14.92 -4.00 17.02
N GLY A 85 14.05 -4.77 16.34
CA GLY A 85 12.83 -5.34 16.92
C GLY A 85 11.73 -4.32 17.24
N LYS A 86 11.82 -3.09 16.73
CA LYS A 86 10.79 -2.06 16.91
C LYS A 86 10.21 -1.66 15.56
N LEU A 87 8.89 -1.48 15.51
CA LEU A 87 8.23 -0.85 14.36
C LEU A 87 8.57 0.65 14.38
N ILE A 88 9.41 1.10 13.47
CA ILE A 88 9.87 2.50 13.38
C ILE A 88 9.04 3.34 12.41
N GLY A 89 8.27 2.69 11.53
CA GLY A 89 7.44 3.39 10.55
C GLY A 89 6.51 2.46 9.79
N ARG A 90 5.52 3.06 9.16
CA ARG A 90 4.59 2.39 8.25
C ARG A 90 4.27 3.32 7.08
N GLU A 91 4.26 2.77 5.88
CA GLU A 91 3.89 3.48 4.66
C GLU A 91 2.84 2.70 3.88
N SER A 92 1.95 3.44 3.21
CA SER A 92 0.85 2.89 2.42
C SER A 92 0.94 3.41 1.00
N PHE A 93 0.75 2.51 0.03
CA PHE A 93 0.84 2.80 -1.40
C PHE A 93 -0.40 2.27 -2.09
N LEU A 94 -0.95 3.07 -3.01
CA LEU A 94 -2.04 2.64 -3.86
C LEU A 94 -1.48 2.21 -5.22
N LEU A 95 -1.63 0.93 -5.53
CA LEU A 95 -1.40 0.39 -6.85
C LEU A 95 -2.71 0.31 -7.62
N GLN A 96 -2.60 0.47 -8.92
CA GLN A 96 -3.67 0.62 -9.88
C GLN A 96 -3.38 -0.31 -11.07
N GLY A 97 -4.40 -0.86 -11.74
CA GLY A 97 -4.21 -1.79 -12.85
C GLY A 97 -3.99 -3.26 -12.43
N THR A 98 -4.35 -3.65 -11.20
CA THR A 98 -4.04 -4.99 -10.67
C THR A 98 -5.07 -6.07 -11.03
N ARG A 99 -6.09 -5.77 -11.85
CA ARG A 99 -7.27 -6.64 -12.03
C ARG A 99 -7.00 -8.02 -12.63
N TYR A 100 -5.98 -8.12 -13.46
CA TYR A 100 -5.62 -9.36 -14.16
C TYR A 100 -4.24 -9.87 -13.74
N GLU A 101 -3.69 -9.35 -12.65
CA GLU A 101 -2.38 -9.73 -12.15
C GLU A 101 -2.50 -10.74 -11.02
N GLU A 102 -1.69 -11.79 -11.10
CA GLU A 102 -1.53 -12.73 -10.00
C GLU A 102 -0.87 -12.03 -8.80
N PRO A 103 -1.15 -12.44 -7.55
CA PRO A 103 -0.56 -11.81 -6.36
C PRO A 103 0.98 -11.70 -6.39
N SER A 104 1.65 -12.65 -7.05
CA SER A 104 3.09 -12.63 -7.22
C SER A 104 3.58 -11.53 -8.16
N GLN A 105 2.82 -11.21 -9.21
CA GLN A 105 3.12 -10.15 -10.16
C GLN A 105 3.01 -8.77 -9.50
N ILE A 106 1.93 -8.56 -8.73
CA ILE A 106 1.71 -7.33 -7.97
C ILE A 106 2.86 -7.12 -6.99
N MET A 107 3.21 -8.16 -6.21
CA MET A 107 4.31 -8.09 -5.24
C MET A 107 5.67 -7.81 -5.91
N THR A 108 5.93 -8.44 -7.06
CA THR A 108 7.17 -8.25 -7.83
C THR A 108 7.28 -6.82 -8.35
N SER A 109 6.20 -6.32 -8.95
CA SER A 109 6.14 -4.95 -9.48
C SER A 109 6.36 -3.93 -8.37
N PHE A 110 5.67 -4.12 -7.23
CA PHE A 110 5.82 -3.24 -6.07
C PHE A 110 7.26 -3.21 -5.54
N ILE A 111 7.87 -4.37 -5.30
CA ILE A 111 9.23 -4.46 -4.76
C ILE A 111 10.24 -3.81 -5.71
N LYS A 112 10.11 -4.04 -7.02
CA LYS A 112 10.96 -3.40 -8.02
C LYS A 112 10.83 -1.88 -7.96
N GLN A 113 9.60 -1.36 -7.97
CA GLN A 113 9.36 0.09 -7.97
C GLN A 113 9.80 0.74 -6.65
N PHE A 114 9.43 0.14 -5.53
CA PHE A 114 9.71 0.68 -4.19
C PHE A 114 11.22 0.72 -3.91
N TYR A 115 11.96 -0.37 -4.17
CA TYR A 115 13.41 -0.40 -3.93
C TYR A 115 14.25 0.15 -5.09
N ALA A 116 13.63 0.56 -6.21
CA ALA A 116 14.31 1.33 -7.24
C ALA A 116 14.69 2.74 -6.72
N SER A 117 13.83 3.37 -5.93
CA SER A 117 14.01 4.73 -5.38
C SER A 117 14.29 4.76 -3.88
N SER A 118 14.07 3.65 -3.14
CA SER A 118 14.31 3.62 -1.69
C SER A 118 15.80 3.74 -1.34
N PRO A 119 16.17 4.63 -0.39
CA PRO A 119 17.55 4.80 0.05
C PRO A 119 18.04 3.68 0.97
N HIS A 120 17.16 2.82 1.48
CA HIS A 120 17.53 1.79 2.46
C HIS A 120 16.80 0.46 2.21
N ILE A 121 17.58 -0.61 2.02
CA ILE A 121 17.10 -1.99 1.84
C ILE A 121 17.52 -2.80 3.07
N PRO A 122 16.61 -3.44 3.83
CA PRO A 122 16.96 -4.25 5.01
C PRO A 122 17.57 -5.62 4.63
N PRO A 123 18.20 -6.34 5.57
CA PRO A 123 18.76 -7.68 5.30
C PRO A 123 17.68 -8.76 5.13
N LEU A 124 16.44 -8.47 5.51
CA LEU A 124 15.32 -9.41 5.44
C LEU A 124 14.05 -8.71 4.96
N LEU A 125 13.40 -9.27 3.94
CA LEU A 125 12.06 -8.88 3.50
C LEU A 125 11.10 -10.02 3.84
N LEU A 126 10.02 -9.70 4.56
CA LEU A 126 8.91 -10.62 4.82
C LEU A 126 7.73 -10.25 3.93
N LEU A 127 7.33 -11.17 3.06
CA LEU A 127 6.29 -10.93 2.07
C LEU A 127 5.04 -11.77 2.34
N GLN A 128 3.88 -11.20 2.07
CA GLN A 128 2.61 -11.93 2.08
C GLN A 128 2.52 -12.97 0.96
N HIS A 129 3.02 -12.63 -0.23
CA HIS A 129 3.02 -13.45 -1.43
C HIS A 129 4.45 -13.55 -1.98
N PRO A 130 4.82 -14.66 -2.67
CA PRO A 130 6.11 -14.75 -3.33
C PRO A 130 6.23 -13.75 -4.48
N VAL A 131 7.46 -13.39 -4.83
CA VAL A 131 7.76 -12.68 -6.08
C VAL A 131 8.08 -13.67 -7.20
N GLU A 132 7.89 -13.23 -8.43
CA GLU A 132 8.43 -13.90 -9.62
C GLU A 132 9.97 -13.81 -9.60
N ASP A 133 10.62 -14.89 -10.03
CA ASP A 133 12.08 -15.01 -10.06
C ASP A 133 12.77 -14.51 -8.78
N MET A 134 12.37 -15.07 -7.63
CA MET A 134 12.86 -14.66 -6.30
C MET A 134 14.38 -14.57 -6.20
N ALA A 135 15.12 -15.48 -6.86
CA ALA A 135 16.58 -15.43 -6.91
C ALA A 135 17.10 -14.16 -7.60
N MET A 136 16.47 -13.76 -8.71
CA MET A 136 16.84 -12.56 -9.47
C MET A 136 16.55 -11.29 -8.66
N ILE A 137 15.38 -11.18 -8.05
CA ILE A 137 15.00 -10.06 -7.19
C ILE A 137 15.95 -9.95 -6.00
N GLN A 138 16.25 -11.08 -5.35
CA GLN A 138 17.16 -11.10 -4.22
C GLN A 138 18.56 -10.64 -4.61
N ASN A 139 19.11 -11.10 -5.73
CA ASN A 139 20.43 -10.68 -6.21
C ASN A 139 20.46 -9.18 -6.56
N TRP A 140 19.41 -8.66 -7.20
CA TRP A 140 19.28 -7.23 -7.49
C TRP A 140 19.28 -6.38 -6.21
N LEU A 141 18.50 -6.78 -5.20
CA LEU A 141 18.47 -6.11 -3.89
C LEU A 141 19.82 -6.19 -3.16
N GLN A 142 20.51 -7.32 -3.23
CA GLN A 142 21.85 -7.49 -2.66
C GLN A 142 22.87 -6.54 -3.29
N GLY A 143 22.85 -6.42 -4.62
CA GLY A 143 23.71 -5.49 -5.36
C GLY A 143 23.46 -4.04 -4.96
N LYS A 144 22.20 -3.63 -4.82
CA LYS A 144 21.86 -2.28 -4.33
C LYS A 144 22.23 -2.03 -2.87
N ARG A 145 22.02 -3.02 -1.98
CA ARG A 145 22.34 -2.89 -0.55
C ARG A 145 23.86 -2.90 -0.29
N GLY A 146 24.64 -3.58 -1.14
CA GLY A 146 26.04 -3.88 -0.86
C GLY A 146 26.23 -4.97 0.20
N GLY A 147 25.23 -5.84 0.40
CA GLY A 147 25.27 -6.88 1.42
C GLY A 147 24.12 -7.87 1.30
N LYS A 148 24.13 -8.93 2.12
CA LYS A 148 23.13 -10.01 2.06
C LYS A 148 21.72 -9.49 2.32
N VAL A 149 20.79 -9.89 1.45
CA VAL A 149 19.34 -9.70 1.54
C VAL A 149 18.69 -11.06 1.39
N ASN A 150 17.79 -11.40 2.30
CA ASN A 150 16.95 -12.59 2.23
C ASN A 150 15.50 -12.19 2.01
N ILE A 151 14.81 -12.90 1.11
CA ILE A 151 13.37 -12.76 0.92
C ILE A 151 12.68 -13.99 1.52
N GLN A 152 11.65 -13.79 2.34
CA GLN A 152 10.89 -14.88 2.97
C GLN A 152 9.39 -14.68 2.84
N VAL A 153 8.68 -15.76 2.56
CA VAL A 153 7.20 -15.82 2.60
C VAL A 153 6.80 -16.73 3.76
N PRO A 154 6.67 -16.20 4.99
CA PRO A 154 6.42 -17.02 6.16
C PRO A 154 5.04 -17.69 6.07
N ARG A 155 4.96 -18.97 6.45
CA ARG A 155 3.70 -19.73 6.46
C ARG A 155 3.11 -19.96 7.85
N ARG A 156 3.92 -19.82 8.92
CA ARG A 156 3.53 -20.04 10.33
C ARG A 156 4.41 -19.26 11.29
N GLY A 157 4.00 -19.17 12.56
CA GLY A 157 4.72 -18.50 13.65
C GLY A 157 4.67 -16.97 13.60
N ASN A 158 5.46 -16.31 14.44
CA ASN A 158 5.40 -14.86 14.68
C ASN A 158 5.61 -14.03 13.40
N LYS A 159 6.49 -14.47 12.48
CA LYS A 159 6.70 -13.80 11.19
C LYS A 159 5.44 -13.81 10.32
N LYS A 160 4.66 -14.91 10.34
CA LYS A 160 3.38 -14.98 9.62
C LYS A 160 2.32 -14.12 10.29
N GLN A 161 2.23 -14.13 11.62
CA GLN A 161 1.31 -13.24 12.33
C GLN A 161 1.60 -11.77 12.02
N LEU A 162 2.87 -11.38 11.97
CA LEU A 162 3.28 -10.04 11.60
C LEU A 162 2.86 -9.67 10.16
N VAL A 163 3.08 -10.56 9.19
CA VAL A 163 2.59 -10.38 7.81
C VAL A 163 1.06 -10.23 7.77
N ASN A 164 0.32 -10.99 8.58
CA ASN A 164 -1.14 -10.88 8.65
C ASN A 164 -1.59 -9.52 9.19
N ILE A 165 -0.92 -8.98 10.21
CA ILE A 165 -1.20 -7.62 10.72
C ILE A 165 -1.00 -6.57 9.62
N VAL A 166 0.07 -6.69 8.83
CA VAL A 166 0.33 -5.78 7.71
C VAL A 166 -0.75 -5.92 6.63
N ALA A 167 -1.20 -7.14 6.35
CA ALA A 167 -2.28 -7.41 5.40
C ALA A 167 -3.63 -6.82 5.87
N GLU A 168 -3.95 -6.92 7.15
CA GLU A 168 -5.14 -6.29 7.74
C GLU A 168 -5.08 -4.76 7.63
N ASN A 169 -3.91 -4.16 7.88
CA ASN A 169 -3.73 -2.70 7.70
C ASN A 169 -3.94 -2.30 6.23
N ALA A 170 -3.43 -3.11 5.29
CA ALA A 170 -3.65 -2.89 3.88
C ALA A 170 -5.15 -2.93 3.52
N GLN A 171 -5.90 -3.89 4.07
CA GLN A 171 -7.35 -3.99 3.88
C GLN A 171 -8.10 -2.77 4.43
N GLN A 172 -7.77 -2.33 5.64
CA GLN A 172 -8.36 -1.13 6.23
C GLN A 172 -8.08 0.13 5.40
N GLY A 173 -6.85 0.27 4.89
CA GLY A 173 -6.48 1.38 4.00
C GLY A 173 -7.32 1.39 2.72
N LEU A 174 -7.55 0.21 2.14
CA LEU A 174 -8.39 0.07 0.95
C LEU A 174 -9.86 0.43 1.22
N GLU A 175 -10.42 -0.01 2.35
CA GLU A 175 -11.80 0.33 2.74
C GLU A 175 -11.98 1.84 2.95
N GLN A 176 -11.03 2.49 3.63
CA GLN A 176 -11.06 3.94 3.83
C GLN A 176 -10.99 4.71 2.50
N LEU A 177 -10.20 4.24 1.54
CA LEU A 177 -10.12 4.84 0.21
C LEU A 177 -11.45 4.75 -0.54
N LYS A 178 -12.14 3.60 -0.48
CA LYS A 178 -13.47 3.44 -1.10
C LYS A 178 -14.48 4.43 -0.51
N ILE A 179 -14.49 4.59 0.81
CA ILE A 179 -15.38 5.54 1.50
C ILE A 179 -15.09 6.98 1.03
N LYS A 180 -13.82 7.38 0.96
CA LYS A 180 -13.44 8.72 0.45
C LYS A 180 -13.86 8.94 -1.00
N GLN A 181 -13.71 7.94 -1.86
CA GLN A 181 -14.10 8.03 -3.27
C GLN A 181 -15.62 8.15 -3.45
N LEU A 182 -16.42 7.46 -2.62
CA LEU A 182 -17.89 7.52 -2.64
C LEU A 182 -18.43 8.88 -2.20
N ALA A 183 -17.73 9.58 -1.30
CA ALA A 183 -18.13 10.88 -0.77
C ALA A 183 -17.82 12.09 -1.70
N SER A 184 -17.16 11.87 -2.85
CA SER A 184 -16.57 12.92 -3.70
C SER A 184 -17.31 13.34 -5.01
N PRO A 185 -18.64 13.23 -5.22
CA PRO A 185 -19.24 13.64 -6.51
C PRO A 185 -19.08 15.13 -6.86
N THR A 186 -19.28 16.03 -5.89
CA THR A 186 -19.27 17.49 -6.11
C THR A 186 -17.86 18.06 -6.33
N ALA A 187 -16.87 17.59 -5.57
CA ALA A 187 -15.48 18.01 -5.73
C ALA A 187 -14.91 17.58 -7.10
N LEU A 188 -15.34 16.44 -7.62
CA LEU A 188 -14.85 15.91 -8.89
C LEU A 188 -15.31 16.73 -10.10
N SER A 189 -16.58 17.17 -10.09
CA SER A 189 -17.11 18.03 -11.15
C SER A 189 -16.39 19.39 -11.19
N ALA A 190 -16.09 19.96 -10.02
CA ALA A 190 -15.37 21.23 -9.93
C ALA A 190 -13.94 21.11 -10.49
N ALA A 191 -13.23 20.02 -10.16
CA ALA A 191 -11.87 19.76 -10.65
C ALA A 191 -11.82 19.58 -12.18
N LEU A 192 -12.81 18.92 -12.80
CA LEU A 192 -12.86 18.76 -14.25
C LEU A 192 -13.11 20.08 -14.98
N GLU A 193 -13.94 20.96 -14.43
CA GLU A 193 -14.15 22.31 -14.97
C GLU A 193 -12.89 23.17 -14.85
N GLU A 194 -12.14 23.02 -13.76
CA GLU A 194 -10.86 23.69 -13.58
C GLU A 194 -9.83 23.26 -14.64
N ILE A 195 -9.65 21.96 -14.86
CA ILE A 195 -8.75 21.43 -15.90
C ILE A 195 -9.14 21.96 -17.29
N LYS A 196 -10.44 21.96 -17.61
CA LYS A 196 -10.93 22.48 -18.90
C LYS A 196 -10.56 23.95 -19.08
N ARG A 197 -10.73 24.76 -18.05
CA ARG A 197 -10.41 26.20 -18.08
C ARG A 197 -8.91 26.44 -18.22
N GLU A 198 -8.08 25.79 -17.40
CA GLU A 198 -6.62 26.00 -17.40
C GLU A 198 -5.95 25.51 -18.69
N LEU A 199 -6.42 24.39 -19.25
CA LEU A 199 -5.89 23.81 -20.50
C LEU A 199 -6.65 24.30 -21.75
N GLN A 200 -7.62 25.21 -21.59
CA GLN A 200 -8.45 25.76 -22.67
C GLN A 200 -9.10 24.69 -23.56
N LEU A 201 -9.55 23.60 -22.95
CA LEU A 201 -10.15 22.48 -23.68
C LEU A 201 -11.55 22.86 -24.21
N PRO A 202 -11.89 22.46 -25.45
CA PRO A 202 -13.18 22.81 -26.05
C PRO A 202 -14.37 22.15 -25.35
N ARG A 203 -14.14 21.05 -24.63
CA ARG A 203 -15.14 20.29 -23.88
C ARG A 203 -14.54 19.80 -22.56
N LEU A 204 -15.41 19.49 -21.61
CA LEU A 204 -14.99 18.81 -20.39
C LEU A 204 -14.24 17.52 -20.75
N PRO A 205 -13.06 17.27 -20.16
CA PRO A 205 -12.28 16.07 -20.43
C PRO A 205 -12.98 14.86 -19.79
N SER A 206 -13.94 14.28 -20.52
CA SER A 206 -14.72 13.14 -20.06
C SER A 206 -13.88 11.87 -20.01
N ARG A 207 -12.83 11.76 -20.82
CA ARG A 207 -11.87 10.66 -20.77
C ARG A 207 -10.46 11.24 -20.71
N ILE A 208 -9.69 10.82 -19.70
CA ILE A 208 -8.29 11.22 -19.50
C ILE A 208 -7.45 9.96 -19.47
N GLU A 209 -6.40 9.89 -20.28
CA GLU A 209 -5.46 8.78 -20.31
C GLU A 209 -4.10 9.29 -19.83
N GLY A 210 -3.51 8.60 -18.85
CA GLY A 210 -2.19 8.90 -18.32
C GLY A 210 -1.23 7.78 -18.72
N TYR A 211 -0.08 8.15 -19.27
CA TYR A 211 0.95 7.21 -19.69
C TYR A 211 2.20 7.40 -18.84
N ASP A 212 2.73 6.30 -18.32
CA ASP A 212 3.98 6.27 -17.54
C ASP A 212 4.93 5.23 -18.12
N ILE A 213 6.21 5.59 -18.25
CA ILE A 213 7.28 4.73 -18.76
C ILE A 213 8.24 4.43 -17.62
N SER A 214 8.39 3.16 -17.28
CA SER A 214 9.35 2.70 -16.28
C SER A 214 10.55 2.04 -16.97
N ASP A 215 11.67 2.76 -17.05
CA ASP A 215 12.95 2.20 -17.51
C ASP A 215 13.70 1.52 -16.37
N ILE A 216 13.80 0.19 -16.44
CA ILE A 216 14.58 -0.61 -15.50
C ILE A 216 15.86 -0.99 -16.22
N ARG A 217 16.96 -0.28 -15.95
CA ARG A 217 18.30 -0.54 -16.49
C ARG A 217 18.66 -2.05 -16.39
N GLY A 218 18.44 -2.79 -17.48
CA GLY A 218 18.74 -4.23 -17.59
C GLY A 218 17.55 -5.21 -17.63
N MET A 219 16.29 -4.76 -17.51
CA MET A 219 15.08 -5.60 -17.74
C MET A 219 14.09 -4.86 -18.64
N ALA A 220 13.32 -5.63 -19.44
CA ALA A 220 12.40 -5.09 -20.45
C ALA A 220 11.58 -3.88 -19.94
N ALA A 221 11.68 -2.75 -20.65
CA ALA A 221 10.93 -1.54 -20.33
C ALA A 221 9.42 -1.78 -20.39
N VAL A 222 8.68 -1.17 -19.48
CA VAL A 222 7.23 -1.32 -19.36
C VAL A 222 6.58 0.05 -19.40
N GLY A 223 5.63 0.23 -20.32
CA GLY A 223 4.70 1.34 -20.31
C GLY A 223 3.42 0.97 -19.58
N SER A 224 2.82 1.90 -18.86
CA SER A 224 1.50 1.73 -18.25
C SER A 224 0.57 2.87 -18.68
N MET A 225 -0.68 2.53 -18.96
CA MET A 225 -1.75 3.46 -19.30
C MET A 225 -2.87 3.31 -18.27
N VAL A 226 -3.14 4.40 -17.56
CA VAL A 226 -4.29 4.55 -16.66
C VAL A 226 -5.36 5.39 -17.34
N VAL A 227 -6.62 5.14 -17.01
CA VAL A 227 -7.76 5.77 -17.67
C VAL A 227 -8.71 6.33 -16.63
N PHE A 228 -9.11 7.58 -16.76
CA PHE A 228 -10.21 8.17 -16.02
C PHE A 228 -11.37 8.43 -16.96
N ASP A 229 -12.58 8.10 -16.52
CA ASP A 229 -13.84 8.38 -17.21
C ASP A 229 -14.74 9.20 -16.28
N GLN A 230 -15.15 10.36 -16.74
CA GLN A 230 -15.83 11.40 -15.97
C GLN A 230 -15.12 11.71 -14.64
N GLY A 231 -13.79 11.80 -14.69
CA GLY A 231 -12.93 12.06 -13.53
C GLY A 231 -12.77 10.86 -12.58
N LYS A 232 -13.49 9.76 -12.78
CA LYS A 232 -13.36 8.56 -11.96
C LYS A 232 -12.40 7.59 -12.63
N PRO A 233 -11.53 6.89 -11.86
CA PRO A 233 -10.73 5.80 -12.41
C PRO A 233 -11.63 4.80 -13.16
N LYS A 234 -11.25 4.42 -14.39
CA LYS A 234 -11.86 3.36 -15.20
C LYS A 234 -10.88 2.19 -15.43
N PRO A 235 -10.54 1.46 -14.35
CA PRO A 235 -9.78 0.22 -14.36
C PRO A 235 -9.85 -0.73 -15.55
N ALA A 236 -11.06 -1.04 -16.01
CA ALA A 236 -11.27 -2.02 -17.08
C ALA A 236 -10.55 -1.62 -18.40
N HIS A 237 -10.18 -0.34 -18.52
CA HIS A 237 -9.51 0.21 -19.70
C HIS A 237 -8.00 0.38 -19.50
N TYR A 238 -7.44 -0.01 -18.35
CA TYR A 238 -6.01 0.13 -18.10
C TYR A 238 -5.23 -0.86 -18.97
N ARG A 239 -4.04 -0.46 -19.40
CA ARG A 239 -3.17 -1.31 -20.24
C ARG A 239 -1.74 -1.21 -19.75
N ARG A 240 -1.02 -2.33 -19.72
CA ARG A 240 0.43 -2.37 -19.59
C ARG A 240 1.02 -2.85 -20.90
N PHE A 241 2.06 -2.18 -21.37
CA PHE A 241 2.73 -2.43 -22.64
C PHE A 241 4.14 -2.89 -22.37
N ARG A 242 4.49 -4.07 -22.88
CA ARG A 242 5.89 -4.51 -22.89
C ARG A 242 6.58 -3.87 -24.09
N ILE A 243 7.54 -2.99 -23.82
CA ILE A 243 8.31 -2.28 -24.84
C ILE A 243 9.42 -3.23 -25.33
N LYS A 244 9.44 -3.51 -26.63
CA LYS A 244 10.33 -4.53 -27.22
C LYS A 244 11.38 -3.95 -28.17
N THR A 245 11.15 -2.75 -28.70
CA THR A 245 11.85 -2.26 -29.89
C THR A 245 12.93 -1.23 -29.62
N VAL A 246 13.10 -0.78 -28.37
CA VAL A 246 14.07 0.27 -28.00
C VAL A 246 15.19 -0.34 -27.16
N SER A 247 16.41 -0.35 -27.71
CA SER A 247 17.61 -0.97 -27.12
C SER A 247 18.43 -0.03 -26.22
N ALA A 248 18.08 1.26 -26.17
CA ALA A 248 18.71 2.26 -25.31
C ALA A 248 17.64 2.99 -24.47
N ALA A 249 18.04 3.55 -23.32
CA ALA A 249 17.18 4.36 -22.46
C ALA A 249 16.75 5.66 -23.17
N ASN A 250 15.71 5.57 -24.01
CA ASN A 250 15.14 6.69 -24.75
C ASN A 250 13.62 6.72 -24.52
N ASP A 251 13.22 7.46 -23.49
CA ASP A 251 11.84 7.54 -23.02
C ASP A 251 10.89 8.08 -24.10
N TYR A 252 11.36 8.94 -25.01
CA TYR A 252 10.53 9.46 -26.11
C TYR A 252 10.17 8.37 -27.12
N ALA A 253 11.15 7.56 -27.52
CA ALA A 253 10.91 6.44 -28.43
C ALA A 253 10.02 5.36 -27.79
N MET A 254 10.18 5.14 -26.48
CA MET A 254 9.34 4.21 -25.71
C MET A 254 7.89 4.70 -25.61
N LEU A 255 7.69 5.99 -25.34
CA LEU A 255 6.37 6.61 -25.25
C LEU A 255 5.67 6.63 -26.62
N GLU A 256 6.42 6.88 -27.70
CA GLU A 256 5.89 6.78 -29.07
C GLU A 256 5.44 5.36 -29.42
N GLU A 257 6.19 4.32 -29.04
CA GLU A 257 5.78 2.91 -29.23
C GLU A 257 4.46 2.61 -28.49
N VAL A 258 4.33 3.11 -27.26
CA VAL A 258 3.13 2.91 -26.44
C VAL A 258 1.91 3.62 -27.04
N LEU A 259 2.07 4.85 -27.52
CA LEU A 259 0.96 5.62 -28.13
C LEU A 259 0.49 5.06 -29.48
N ARG A 260 1.33 4.33 -30.21
CA ARG A 260 0.99 3.74 -31.51
C ARG A 260 0.25 2.39 -31.42
N ARG A 261 0.24 1.74 -30.25
CA ARG A 261 -0.34 0.39 -30.05
C ARG A 261 -1.69 0.43 -29.35
#